data_AF-A0A2D8RHV2-F1
#
_entry.id   AF-A0A2D8RHV2-F1
#
_cell.length_a   1.000
_cell.length_b   1.000
_cell.length_c   1.000
_cell.angle_alpha   90.00
_cell.angle_beta   90.00
_cell.angle_gamma   90.00
#
_symmetry.space_group_name_H-M   'P 1'
#
loop_
_entity.id
_entity.type
_entity.pdbx_description
1 polymer ?
#
loop_
_entity_poly.entity_id
_entity_poly.type
_entity_poly.pdbx_seq_one_letter_code
_entity_poly.pdbx_strand_id
1 'polypeptide(L)'
;MESSNFWPRSSQHIIHEVKLEVPEFLSSNSRLLIRETLVLTDILRANQRISHQWQEQINSLLVQRLKSAFLSLATHFTDRDSKLSLQWRARTFENPQEKRIFTEQIARMNERELVCYSGTMSTWVGKSRELFYSTFYAAPNDGLQRVSDVVDVHFEECIKELRKTINEDLIVCHSVATR
;
A
#
# COMPACT_ATOMS: atom_id res chain seq x y z
N MET A 1 13.69 6.71 -34.23
CA MET A 1 13.03 6.43 -32.93
C MET A 1 12.83 7.75 -32.23
N GLU A 2 11.66 8.36 -32.41
CA GLU A 2 11.31 9.62 -31.74
C GLU A 2 10.87 9.31 -30.31
N SER A 3 11.67 9.71 -29.34
CA SER A 3 11.26 9.72 -27.93
C SER A 3 10.27 10.87 -27.75
N SER A 4 8.97 10.58 -27.71
CA SER A 4 7.99 11.58 -27.28
C SER A 4 8.29 11.95 -25.82
N ASN A 5 8.78 13.17 -25.61
CA ASN A 5 8.89 13.76 -24.29
C ASN A 5 7.48 14.20 -23.87
N PHE A 6 6.68 13.24 -23.39
CA PHE A 6 5.32 13.48 -22.91
C PHE A 6 5.25 14.47 -21.73
N TRP A 7 6.38 14.73 -21.06
CA TRP A 7 6.46 15.65 -19.94
C TRP A 7 7.46 16.78 -20.23
N PRO A 8 7.09 18.05 -20.00
CA PRO A 8 8.06 19.14 -20.06
C PRO A 8 9.17 18.88 -19.05
N ARG A 9 10.44 19.08 -19.45
CA ARG A 9 11.58 19.03 -18.53
C ARG A 9 11.45 20.19 -17.55
N SER A 10 10.74 19.99 -16.44
CA SER A 10 10.68 20.99 -15.39
C SER A 10 12.04 21.06 -14.70
N SER A 11 12.66 22.25 -14.71
CA SER A 11 13.85 22.56 -13.93
C SER A 11 13.54 22.73 -12.43
N GLN A 12 12.26 22.74 -12.04
CA GLN A 12 11.81 22.96 -10.67
C GLN A 12 10.70 21.95 -10.32
N HIS A 13 11.01 21.03 -9.41
CA HIS A 13 10.00 20.20 -8.79
C HIS A 13 9.45 20.99 -7.59
N ILE A 14 8.20 21.45 -7.69
CA ILE A 14 7.52 22.05 -6.54
C ILE A 14 6.96 20.90 -5.72
N ILE A 15 7.57 20.64 -4.57
CA ILE A 15 7.09 19.65 -3.61
C ILE A 15 6.09 20.36 -2.71
N HIS A 16 4.81 20.02 -2.85
CA HIS A 16 3.78 20.44 -1.92
C HIS A 16 3.69 19.41 -0.79
N GLU A 17 4.04 19.82 0.44
CA GLU A 17 3.87 19.00 1.62
C GLU A 17 2.52 19.32 2.26
N VAL A 18 1.63 18.33 2.33
CA VAL A 18 0.39 18.42 3.09
C VAL A 18 0.64 17.81 4.46
N LYS A 19 0.60 18.63 5.51
CA LYS A 19 0.62 18.13 6.88
C LYS A 19 -0.77 17.57 7.21
N LEU A 20 -0.85 16.24 7.26
CA LEU A 20 -2.04 15.54 7.73
C LEU A 20 -2.02 15.53 9.26
N GLU A 21 -3.15 15.88 9.87
CA GLU A 21 -3.30 15.77 11.32
C GLU A 21 -3.26 14.31 11.75
N VAL A 22 -2.66 14.06 12.92
CA VAL A 22 -2.62 12.71 13.47
C VAL A 22 -3.99 12.39 14.07
N PRO A 23 -4.64 11.28 13.67
CA PRO A 23 -5.95 10.93 14.20
C PRO A 23 -5.97 10.81 15.72
N GLU A 24 -6.98 11.40 16.35
CA GLU A 24 -7.10 11.44 17.82
C GLU A 24 -7.24 10.05 18.44
N PHE A 25 -7.86 9.10 17.74
CA PHE A 25 -8.06 7.73 18.23
C PHE A 25 -6.76 6.92 18.38
N LEU A 26 -5.65 7.36 17.74
CA LEU A 26 -4.38 6.66 17.85
C LEU A 26 -3.71 6.95 19.20
N SER A 27 -3.64 5.92 20.06
CA SER A 27 -2.89 5.99 21.31
C SER A 27 -1.40 6.28 21.10
N SER A 28 -0.72 6.84 22.10
CA SER A 28 0.72 7.09 22.05
C SER A 28 1.53 5.84 21.73
N ASN A 29 1.13 4.68 22.24
CA ASN A 29 1.78 3.40 21.97
C ASN A 29 1.58 2.97 20.51
N SER A 30 0.36 3.11 19.97
CA SER A 30 0.08 2.83 18.56
C SER A 30 0.94 3.71 17.65
N ARG A 31 1.10 5.00 17.98
CA ARG A 31 1.94 5.95 17.23
C ARG A 31 3.42 5.55 17.26
N LEU A 32 3.92 5.08 18.41
CA LEU A 32 5.29 4.59 18.54
C LEU A 32 5.53 3.34 17.69
N LEU A 33 4.60 2.38 17.71
CA LEU A 33 4.67 1.17 16.88
C LEU A 33 4.59 1.51 15.38
N ILE A 34 3.71 2.43 14.97
CA ILE A 34 3.65 2.92 13.59
C ILE A 34 5.00 3.53 13.19
N ARG A 35 5.56 4.42 14.02
CA ARG A 35 6.87 5.03 13.73
C ARG A 35 7.97 3.98 13.63
N GLU A 36 7.97 2.99 14.52
CA GLU A 36 8.93 1.88 14.48
C GLU A 36 8.84 1.11 13.16
N THR A 37 7.63 0.73 12.73
CA THR A 37 7.46 0.00 11.47
C THR A 37 7.93 0.80 10.26
N LEU A 38 7.67 2.11 10.21
CA LEU A 38 8.16 2.99 9.15
C LEU A 38 9.69 3.03 9.11
N VAL A 39 10.34 3.21 10.27
CA VAL A 39 11.80 3.20 10.37
C VAL A 39 12.40 1.86 9.93
N LEU A 40 11.82 0.74 10.36
CA LEU A 40 12.29 -0.59 9.97
C LEU A 40 12.16 -0.82 8.45
N THR A 41 11.07 -0.33 7.85
CA THR A 41 10.87 -0.38 6.40
C THR A 41 11.89 0.48 5.64
N ASP A 42 12.20 1.67 6.13
CA ASP A 42 13.23 2.52 5.53
C ASP A 42 14.61 1.86 5.59
N ILE A 43 14.93 1.19 6.71
CA ILE A 43 16.19 0.43 6.85
C ILE A 43 16.20 -0.76 5.87
N LEU A 44 15.10 -1.53 5.76
CA LEU A 44 15.00 -2.62 4.78
C LEU A 44 15.21 -2.10 3.37
N ARG A 45 14.56 -1.00 2.99
CA ARG A 45 14.71 -0.36 1.68
C ARG A 45 16.14 0.09 1.42
N ALA A 46 16.79 0.72 2.40
CA ALA A 46 18.19 1.12 2.28
C ALA A 46 19.10 -0.10 2.09
N ASN A 47 18.83 -1.19 2.81
CA ASN A 47 19.60 -2.42 2.75
C ASN A 47 19.42 -3.19 1.42
N GLN A 48 18.37 -2.93 0.63
CA GLN A 48 18.18 -3.52 -0.71
C GLN A 48 19.26 -3.10 -1.71
N ARG A 49 19.95 -1.97 -1.47
CA ARG A 49 20.96 -1.40 -2.38
C ARG A 49 22.40 -1.70 -1.96
N ILE A 50 22.60 -2.36 -0.82
CA ILE A 50 23.92 -2.65 -0.26
C ILE A 50 24.24 -4.12 -0.52
N SER A 51 25.41 -4.42 -1.08
CA SER A 51 25.92 -5.79 -1.16
C SER A 51 26.87 -6.02 0.03
N HIS A 52 26.44 -6.81 1.00
CA HIS A 52 27.23 -7.12 2.21
C HIS A 52 26.97 -8.54 2.70
N GLN A 53 27.99 -9.21 3.24
CA GLN A 53 27.88 -10.60 3.72
C GLN A 53 26.83 -10.81 4.83
N TRP A 54 26.50 -9.76 5.59
CA TRP A 54 25.50 -9.79 6.66
C TRP A 54 24.09 -9.34 6.23
N GLN A 55 23.91 -9.01 4.95
CA GLN A 55 22.67 -8.39 4.45
C GLN A 55 21.44 -9.28 4.71
N GLU A 56 21.55 -10.59 4.48
CA GLU A 56 20.46 -11.54 4.70
C GLU A 56 20.10 -11.68 6.17
N GLN A 57 21.07 -11.78 7.09
CA GLN A 57 20.77 -11.86 8.52
C GLN A 57 20.14 -10.57 9.03
N ILE A 58 20.63 -9.40 8.59
CA ILE A 58 20.04 -8.10 8.94
C ILE A 58 18.59 -8.03 8.45
N ASN A 59 18.33 -8.41 7.19
CA ASN A 59 16.97 -8.43 6.64
C ASN A 59 16.06 -9.38 7.43
N SER A 60 16.54 -10.57 7.79
CA SER A 60 15.78 -11.52 8.60
C SER A 60 15.39 -10.93 9.96
N LEU A 61 16.34 -10.30 10.67
CA LEU A 61 16.07 -9.67 11.98
C LEU A 61 15.08 -8.51 11.86
N LEU A 62 15.23 -7.67 10.82
CA LEU A 62 14.31 -6.55 10.56
C LEU A 62 12.90 -7.05 10.25
N VAL A 63 12.78 -8.11 9.44
CA VAL A 63 11.50 -8.77 9.12
C VAL A 63 10.84 -9.34 10.38
N GLN A 64 11.61 -10.02 11.25
CA GLN A 64 11.08 -10.51 12.53
C GLN A 64 10.57 -9.36 13.40
N ARG A 65 11.32 -8.25 13.47
CA ARG A 65 10.91 -7.10 14.27
C ARG A 65 9.67 -6.42 13.70
N LEU A 66 9.57 -6.27 12.37
CA LEU A 66 8.37 -5.76 11.70
C LEU A 66 7.16 -6.63 11.99
N LYS A 67 7.30 -7.95 11.89
CA LYS A 67 6.24 -8.91 12.22
C LYS A 67 5.74 -8.70 13.66
N SER A 68 6.65 -8.64 14.63
CA SER A 68 6.28 -8.38 16.03
C SER A 68 5.58 -7.03 16.19
N ALA A 69 6.09 -5.98 15.57
CA ALA A 69 5.51 -4.63 15.66
C ALA A 69 4.10 -4.58 15.06
N PHE A 70 3.85 -5.23 13.92
CA PHE A 70 2.51 -5.34 13.31
C PHE A 70 1.53 -6.09 14.22
N LEU A 71 1.97 -7.21 14.80
CA LEU A 71 1.14 -7.99 15.73
C LEU A 71 0.83 -7.22 17.02
N SER A 72 1.80 -6.49 17.56
CA SER A 72 1.60 -5.60 18.70
C SER A 72 0.67 -4.44 18.34
N LEU A 73 0.84 -3.83 17.17
CA LEU A 73 0.00 -2.73 16.71
C LEU A 73 -1.46 -3.17 16.59
N ALA A 74 -1.70 -4.40 16.10
CA ALA A 74 -3.03 -4.99 15.96
C ALA A 74 -3.80 -5.13 17.30
N THR A 75 -3.12 -5.16 18.46
CA THR A 75 -3.79 -5.27 19.76
C THR A 75 -4.42 -3.95 20.22
N HIS A 76 -4.05 -2.84 19.59
CA HIS A 76 -4.57 -1.50 19.90
C HIS A 76 -5.85 -1.15 19.14
N PHE A 77 -6.32 -2.01 18.22
CA PHE A 77 -7.48 -1.77 17.38
C PHE A 77 -8.64 -2.68 17.77
N THR A 78 -9.84 -2.13 17.73
CA THR A 78 -11.09 -2.84 18.02
C THR A 78 -11.81 -3.30 16.77
N ASP A 79 -11.63 -2.56 15.67
CA ASP A 79 -12.17 -2.93 14.37
C ASP A 79 -11.56 -4.26 13.90
N ARG A 80 -12.45 -5.21 13.59
CA ARG A 80 -12.07 -6.58 13.23
C ARG A 80 -11.17 -6.59 12.00
N ASP A 81 -11.53 -5.82 10.99
CA ASP A 81 -10.87 -5.82 9.70
C ASP A 81 -9.51 -5.12 9.84
N SER A 82 -9.43 -3.94 10.45
CA SER A 82 -8.15 -3.25 10.76
C SER A 82 -7.18 -4.15 11.54
N LYS A 83 -7.68 -4.91 12.52
CA LYS A 83 -6.87 -5.85 13.30
C LYS A 83 -6.39 -7.04 12.47
N LEU A 84 -7.30 -7.71 11.76
CA LEU A 84 -6.96 -8.88 10.94
C LEU A 84 -6.01 -8.50 9.81
N SER A 85 -6.18 -7.31 9.22
CA SER A 85 -5.35 -6.83 8.14
C SER A 85 -3.89 -6.67 8.57
N LEU A 86 -3.63 -6.16 9.78
CA LEU A 86 -2.29 -6.09 10.36
C LEU A 86 -1.71 -7.47 10.66
N GLN A 87 -2.51 -8.37 11.24
CA GLN A 87 -2.09 -9.74 11.56
C GLN A 87 -1.74 -10.55 10.31
N TRP A 88 -2.51 -10.40 9.24
CA TRP A 88 -2.26 -11.09 7.98
C TRP A 88 -1.05 -10.50 7.25
N ARG A 89 -0.86 -9.16 7.25
CA ARG A 89 0.37 -8.53 6.74
C ARG A 89 1.62 -9.07 7.46
N ALA A 90 1.57 -9.24 8.78
CA ALA A 90 2.66 -9.81 9.55
C ALA A 90 3.06 -11.23 9.10
N ARG A 91 2.10 -12.03 8.60
CA ARG A 91 2.35 -13.37 8.03
C ARG A 91 2.96 -13.32 6.63
N THR A 92 2.62 -12.30 5.85
CA THR A 92 3.12 -12.17 4.47
C THR A 92 4.63 -11.92 4.36
N PHE A 93 5.31 -11.53 5.44
CA PHE A 93 6.74 -11.21 5.39
C PHE A 93 7.65 -12.44 5.21
N GLU A 94 7.22 -13.60 5.68
CA GLU A 94 8.05 -14.82 5.69
C GLU A 94 7.64 -15.82 4.62
N ASN A 95 6.37 -15.83 4.22
CA ASN A 95 5.81 -16.87 3.37
C ASN A 95 5.19 -16.29 2.08
N PRO A 96 5.82 -16.50 0.91
CA PRO A 96 5.30 -16.04 -0.38
C PRO A 96 3.91 -16.61 -0.75
N GLN A 97 3.59 -17.83 -0.31
CA GLN A 97 2.28 -18.44 -0.57
C GLN A 97 1.19 -17.74 0.24
N GLU A 98 1.47 -17.49 1.53
CA GLU A 98 0.58 -16.70 2.39
C GLU A 98 0.42 -15.27 1.88
N LYS A 99 1.49 -14.67 1.34
CA LYS A 99 1.42 -13.33 0.72
C LYS A 99 0.37 -13.28 -0.38
N ARG A 100 0.32 -14.27 -1.28
CA ARG A 100 -0.67 -14.31 -2.36
C ARG A 100 -2.10 -14.40 -1.81
N ILE A 101 -2.33 -15.32 -0.88
CA ILE A 101 -3.64 -15.56 -0.27
C ILE A 101 -4.13 -14.32 0.50
N PHE A 102 -3.30 -13.82 1.40
CA PHE A 102 -3.70 -12.73 2.29
C PHE A 102 -3.80 -11.39 1.57
N THR A 103 -3.01 -11.14 0.51
CA THR A 103 -3.14 -9.88 -0.25
C THR A 103 -4.54 -9.74 -0.86
N GLU A 104 -5.06 -10.82 -1.46
CA GLU A 104 -6.41 -10.83 -2.03
C GLU A 104 -7.49 -10.69 -0.95
N GLN A 105 -7.31 -11.31 0.21
CA GLN A 105 -8.29 -11.22 1.30
C GLN A 105 -8.27 -9.85 1.98
N ILE A 106 -7.10 -9.25 2.16
CA ILE A 106 -6.91 -7.88 2.68
C ILE A 106 -7.61 -6.88 1.76
N ALA A 107 -7.49 -7.02 0.44
CA ALA A 107 -8.11 -6.10 -0.52
C ALA A 107 -9.64 -6.07 -0.45
N ARG A 108 -10.27 -7.05 0.20
CA ARG A 108 -11.73 -7.14 0.40
C ARG A 108 -12.18 -6.65 1.78
N MET A 109 -11.25 -6.23 2.64
CA MET A 109 -11.56 -5.77 3.98
C MET A 109 -12.14 -4.36 3.98
N ASN A 110 -12.98 -4.08 4.96
CA ASN A 110 -13.47 -2.75 5.26
C ASN A 110 -12.82 -2.26 6.56
N GLU A 111 -11.55 -1.85 6.45
CA GLU A 111 -10.74 -1.35 7.57
C GLU A 111 -11.28 0.03 8.02
N ARG A 112 -11.84 0.12 9.24
CA ARG A 112 -12.50 1.35 9.75
C ARG A 112 -11.67 2.18 10.72
N GLU A 113 -10.61 1.63 11.28
CA GLU A 113 -9.73 2.36 12.20
C GLU A 113 -8.37 2.64 11.56
N LEU A 114 -7.77 1.67 10.86
CA LEU A 114 -6.46 1.85 10.27
C LEU A 114 -6.31 1.04 8.99
N VAL A 115 -6.08 1.75 7.89
CA VAL A 115 -5.63 1.17 6.63
C VAL A 115 -4.11 1.14 6.64
N CYS A 116 -3.54 0.00 6.27
CA CYS A 116 -2.09 -0.18 6.19
C CYS A 116 -1.70 -0.73 4.82
N TYR A 117 -0.51 -0.42 4.34
CA TYR A 117 0.14 -1.21 3.31
C TYR A 117 1.57 -1.47 3.73
N SER A 118 2.07 -2.67 3.45
CA SER A 118 3.48 -3.01 3.64
C SER A 118 3.89 -4.01 2.57
N GLY A 119 4.75 -3.60 1.66
CA GLY A 119 5.09 -4.42 0.51
C GLY A 119 5.86 -3.67 -0.56
N THR A 120 6.05 -4.34 -1.67
CA THR A 120 6.78 -3.82 -2.82
C THR A 120 5.89 -2.88 -3.64
N MET A 121 6.21 -1.59 -3.67
CA MET A 121 5.46 -0.56 -4.39
C MET A 121 6.36 0.18 -5.38
N SER A 122 5.81 0.58 -6.52
CA SER A 122 6.51 1.47 -7.46
C SER A 122 6.46 2.91 -6.97
N THR A 123 7.56 3.64 -7.13
CA THR A 123 7.54 5.10 -6.94
C THR A 123 7.37 5.76 -8.31
N TRP A 124 6.25 6.44 -8.53
CA TRP A 124 5.98 7.21 -9.76
C TRP A 124 6.75 8.54 -9.84
N VAL A 125 7.92 8.63 -9.21
CA VAL A 125 8.78 9.80 -9.28
C VAL A 125 9.75 9.62 -10.45
N GLY A 126 9.48 10.34 -11.55
CA GLY A 126 10.39 10.50 -12.69
C GLY A 126 10.72 9.22 -13.46
N LYS A 127 9.80 8.69 -14.26
CA LYS A 127 10.00 7.51 -15.18
C LYS A 127 10.65 6.26 -14.55
N SER A 128 10.89 6.23 -13.24
CA SER A 128 11.51 5.10 -12.56
C SER A 128 10.51 3.96 -12.50
N ARG A 129 10.92 2.81 -13.03
CA ARG A 129 10.21 1.54 -12.90
C ARG A 129 10.70 0.75 -11.68
N GLU A 130 11.52 1.36 -10.83
CA GLU A 130 12.05 0.70 -9.64
C GLU A 130 10.93 0.42 -8.63
N LEU A 131 10.99 -0.78 -8.09
CA LEU A 131 10.10 -1.27 -7.06
C LEU A 131 10.84 -1.23 -5.73
N PHE A 132 10.21 -0.64 -4.72
CA PHE A 132 10.79 -0.50 -3.39
C PHE A 132 9.88 -1.09 -2.34
N TYR A 133 10.50 -1.71 -1.34
CA TYR A 133 9.74 -2.06 -0.14
C TYR A 133 9.31 -0.77 0.57
N SER A 134 8.01 -0.63 0.81
CA SER A 134 7.35 0.57 1.31
C SER A 134 6.24 0.20 2.28
N THR A 135 6.04 1.06 3.28
CA THR A 135 4.97 0.92 4.26
C THR A 135 4.29 2.27 4.41
N PHE A 136 2.95 2.28 4.45
CA PHE A 136 2.19 3.46 4.78
C PHE A 136 1.00 3.10 5.66
N TYR A 137 0.48 4.13 6.33
CA TYR A 137 -0.71 4.07 7.16
C TYR A 137 -1.64 5.21 6.78
N ALA A 138 -2.94 4.93 6.79
CA ALA A 138 -3.97 5.92 6.60
C ALA A 138 -5.11 5.67 7.58
N ALA A 139 -5.73 6.74 8.05
CA ALA A 139 -6.98 6.65 8.78
C ALA A 139 -8.14 6.81 7.78
N PRO A 140 -9.13 5.90 7.81
CA PRO A 140 -10.37 6.08 7.07
C PRO A 140 -11.04 7.40 7.45
N ASN A 141 -11.67 8.04 6.46
CA ASN A 141 -12.46 9.22 6.66
C ASN A 141 -13.88 8.94 6.19
N ASP A 142 -14.80 8.70 7.12
CA ASP A 142 -16.20 8.34 6.81
C ASP A 142 -16.89 9.35 5.89
N GLY A 143 -16.56 10.63 6.02
CA GLY A 143 -17.12 11.68 5.17
C GLY A 143 -16.69 11.53 3.70
N LEU A 144 -15.41 11.25 3.47
CA LEU A 144 -14.88 11.01 2.12
C LEU A 144 -15.21 9.61 1.62
N GLN A 145 -15.31 8.61 2.50
CA GLN A 145 -15.70 7.25 2.16
C GLN A 145 -17.07 7.21 1.52
N ARG A 146 -18.04 8.00 2.00
CA ARG A 146 -19.37 8.12 1.38
C ARG A 146 -19.32 8.54 -0.09
N VAL A 147 -18.33 9.35 -0.48
CA VAL A 147 -18.15 9.73 -1.88
C VAL A 147 -17.73 8.52 -2.70
N SER A 148 -16.79 7.71 -2.18
CA SER A 148 -16.41 6.44 -2.79
C SER A 148 -17.59 5.47 -2.86
N ASP A 149 -18.38 5.35 -1.79
CA ASP A 149 -19.52 4.43 -1.72
C ASP A 149 -20.57 4.74 -2.81
N VAL A 150 -20.82 6.02 -3.09
CA VAL A 150 -21.70 6.44 -4.20
C VAL A 150 -21.13 6.02 -5.55
N VAL A 151 -19.82 6.19 -5.77
CA VAL A 151 -19.16 5.75 -7.00
C VAL A 151 -19.26 4.24 -7.16
N ASP A 152 -19.02 3.47 -6.09
CA ASP A 152 -19.06 2.01 -6.09
C ASP A 152 -20.46 1.47 -6.44
N VAL A 153 -21.53 2.12 -5.95
CA VAL A 153 -22.93 1.77 -6.29
C VAL A 153 -23.19 1.88 -7.80
N HIS A 154 -22.62 2.89 -8.46
CA HIS A 154 -22.82 3.14 -9.88
C HIS A 154 -21.74 2.51 -10.78
N PHE A 155 -20.71 1.89 -10.21
CA PHE A 155 -19.53 1.48 -10.95
C PHE A 155 -19.83 0.52 -12.12
N GLU A 156 -20.64 -0.52 -11.86
CA GLU A 156 -21.07 -1.49 -12.89
C GLU A 156 -21.87 -0.83 -14.03
N GLU A 157 -22.74 0.12 -13.70
CA GLU A 157 -23.53 0.85 -14.68
C GLU A 157 -22.64 1.80 -15.50
N CYS A 158 -21.72 2.51 -14.85
CA CYS A 158 -20.72 3.33 -15.52
C CYS A 158 -19.86 2.49 -16.49
N ILE A 159 -19.41 1.30 -16.10
CA ILE A 159 -18.67 0.40 -17.01
C ILE A 159 -19.53 0.00 -18.21
N LYS A 160 -20.81 -0.33 -18.01
CA LYS A 160 -21.72 -0.69 -19.11
C LYS A 160 -21.90 0.46 -20.09
N GLU A 161 -22.09 1.68 -19.61
CA GLU A 161 -22.20 2.86 -20.47
C GLU A 161 -20.88 3.19 -21.17
N LEU A 162 -19.74 3.13 -20.47
CA LEU A 162 -18.42 3.34 -21.06
C LEU A 162 -18.15 2.35 -22.20
N ARG A 163 -18.51 1.07 -22.03
CA ARG A 163 -18.36 0.04 -23.07
C ARG A 163 -19.13 0.35 -24.36
N LYS A 164 -20.22 1.14 -24.31
CA LYS A 164 -20.94 1.56 -25.52
C LYS A 164 -20.20 2.64 -26.32
N THR A 165 -19.27 3.33 -25.68
CA THR A 165 -18.53 4.47 -26.25
C THR A 165 -17.06 4.14 -26.56
N ILE A 166 -16.52 3.10 -25.93
CA ILE A 166 -15.15 2.62 -26.15
C ILE A 166 -15.15 1.68 -27.37
N ASN A 167 -14.19 1.89 -28.28
CA ASN A 167 -13.95 1.02 -29.43
C ASN A 167 -13.76 -0.45 -28.97
N GLU A 168 -14.41 -1.40 -29.65
CA GLU A 168 -14.38 -2.84 -29.33
C GLU A 168 -12.96 -3.40 -29.17
N ASP A 169 -11.98 -2.87 -29.92
CA ASP A 169 -10.57 -3.29 -29.85
C ASP A 169 -9.93 -3.05 -28.46
N LEU A 170 -10.43 -2.07 -27.70
CA LEU A 170 -9.97 -1.78 -26.34
C LEU A 170 -10.66 -2.63 -25.26
N ILE A 171 -11.79 -3.27 -25.60
CA ILE A 171 -12.56 -4.13 -24.68
C ILE A 171 -11.87 -5.49 -24.50
N VAL A 172 -11.12 -5.95 -25.52
CA VAL A 172 -10.41 -7.25 -25.53
C VAL A 172 -9.30 -7.33 -24.46
N CYS A 173 -8.75 -6.21 -23.99
CA CYS A 173 -7.72 -6.21 -22.94
C CYS A 173 -8.23 -6.68 -21.56
N HIS A 174 -9.55 -6.74 -21.33
CA HIS A 174 -10.11 -7.13 -20.04
C HIS A 174 -10.21 -8.65 -19.81
N SER A 175 -10.11 -9.46 -20.87
CA SER A 175 -10.31 -10.92 -20.82
C SER A 175 -9.02 -11.74 -20.64
N VAL A 176 -7.86 -11.10 -20.67
CA VAL A 176 -6.56 -11.76 -20.49
C VAL A 176 -6.09 -11.75 -19.03
N ALA A 177 -6.71 -10.95 -18.15
CA ALA A 177 -6.36 -10.86 -16.73
C ALA A 177 -7.05 -11.92 -15.83
N THR A 178 -7.87 -12.81 -16.39
CA THR A 178 -8.60 -13.88 -15.69
C THR A 178 -8.22 -15.29 -16.13
N ARG A 179 -6.98 -15.51 -16.61
CA ARG A 179 -6.41 -16.85 -16.79
C ARG A 179 -5.16 -17.06 -15.96
#